data_AF-A0A846BT99-F1
#
_entry.id   AF-A0A846BT99-F1
#
_cell.length_a   1.000
_cell.length_b   1.000
_cell.length_c   1.000
_cell.angle_alpha   90.00
_cell.angle_beta   90.00
_cell.angle_gamma   90.00
#
_symmetry.space_group_name_H-M   'P 1'
#
loop_
_entity.id
_entity.type
_entity.pdbx_description
1 polymer ?
#
loop_
_entity_poly.entity_id
_entity_poly.type
_entity_poly.pdbx_seq_one_letter_code
_entity_poly.pdbx_strand_id
1 'polypeptide(L)'
;KEKGLIRYVGASTHNREIAQELLKSGRCELLMHRYNMAHRKAQEQVFPMAQQTDIPVVAFTCTRWGQLLQGHRNWQGEIPTAADCYRYALHQKAVRLALTAPQTTAQLEENLKVLQAPKLTAEEVEQWEKYGALVYGDGQDRFETRWL
;
A
#
# COMPACT_ATOMS: atom_id res chain seq x y z
N LYS A 1 -6.66 26.30 5.14
CA LYS A 1 -8.11 26.03 5.31
C LYS A 1 -8.90 27.30 5.63
N GLU A 2 -8.52 28.08 6.65
CA GLU A 2 -9.21 29.32 7.05
C GLU A 2 -9.39 30.34 5.90
N LYS A 3 -8.38 30.49 5.04
CA LYS A 3 -8.45 31.34 3.84
C LYS A 3 -9.21 30.73 2.66
N GLY A 4 -9.82 29.55 2.81
CA GLY A 4 -10.58 28.86 1.75
C GLY A 4 -9.76 28.23 0.61
N LEU A 5 -8.42 28.38 0.58
CA LEU A 5 -7.57 27.91 -0.53
C LEU A 5 -7.44 26.38 -0.64
N ILE A 6 -7.66 25.64 0.45
CA ILE A 6 -7.57 24.18 0.51
C ILE A 6 -8.68 23.64 1.40
N ARG A 7 -9.19 22.43 1.08
CA ARG A 7 -10.23 21.73 1.85
C ARG A 7 -9.68 20.80 2.94
N TYR A 8 -8.59 20.09 2.65
CA TYR A 8 -7.99 19.08 3.53
C TYR A 8 -6.47 19.18 3.50
N VAL A 9 -5.80 18.72 4.56
CA VAL A 9 -4.34 18.57 4.62
C VAL A 9 -4.02 17.08 4.75
N GLY A 10 -3.21 16.57 3.83
CA GLY A 10 -2.67 15.22 3.91
C GLY A 10 -1.17 15.26 4.18
N ALA A 11 -0.63 14.17 4.73
CA ALA A 11 0.80 13.96 4.88
C ALA A 11 1.23 12.66 4.20
N SER A 12 2.45 12.64 3.65
CA SER A 12 3.07 11.42 3.13
C SER A 12 4.40 11.18 3.82
N THR A 13 4.64 9.93 4.21
CA THR A 13 5.91 9.52 4.83
C THR A 13 6.13 8.03 4.63
N HIS A 14 7.40 7.62 4.59
CA HIS A 14 7.82 6.22 4.66
C HIS A 14 8.17 5.79 6.09
N ASN A 15 8.43 6.75 6.98
CA ASN A 15 8.81 6.46 8.36
C ASN A 15 7.55 6.20 9.19
N ARG A 16 7.52 5.04 9.86
CA ARG A 16 6.37 4.54 10.63
C ARG A 16 6.17 5.28 11.96
N GLU A 17 7.25 5.78 12.57
CA GLU A 17 7.17 6.60 13.79
C GLU A 17 6.59 7.98 13.43
N ILE A 18 7.08 8.61 12.36
CA ILE A 18 6.52 9.87 11.86
C ILE A 18 5.05 9.68 11.47
N ALA A 19 4.69 8.56 10.83
CA ALA A 19 3.30 8.26 10.50
C ALA A 19 2.41 8.20 11.75
N GLN A 20 2.86 7.55 12.82
CA GLN A 20 2.13 7.51 14.08
C GLN A 20 1.99 8.90 14.72
N GLU A 21 3.04 9.70 14.74
CA GLU A 21 2.98 11.06 15.30
C GLU A 21 2.04 11.97 14.50
N LEU A 22 2.02 11.85 13.16
CA LEU A 22 1.07 12.56 12.32
C LEU A 22 -0.38 12.17 12.66
N LEU A 23 -0.66 10.88 12.79
CA LEU A 23 -2.00 10.37 13.15
C LEU A 23 -2.44 10.87 14.54
N LYS A 24 -1.56 10.79 15.54
CA LYS A 24 -1.85 11.30 16.91
C LYS A 24 -2.08 12.81 16.94
N SER A 25 -1.33 13.55 16.13
CA SER A 25 -1.35 15.01 16.18
C SER A 25 -2.68 15.63 15.74
N GLY A 26 -3.49 14.90 14.97
CA GLY A 26 -4.72 15.42 14.37
C GLY A 26 -4.49 16.54 13.35
N ARG A 27 -3.24 16.77 12.92
CA ARG A 27 -2.86 17.86 11.99
C ARG A 27 -3.07 17.50 10.52
N CYS A 28 -3.37 16.23 10.22
CA CYS A 28 -3.69 15.77 8.88
C CYS A 28 -4.99 14.95 8.89
N GLU A 29 -5.78 15.13 7.84
CA GLU A 29 -7.02 14.38 7.60
C GLU A 29 -6.82 13.16 6.69
N LEU A 30 -5.58 12.91 6.25
CA LEU A 30 -5.22 11.79 5.37
C LEU A 30 -3.74 11.46 5.50
N LEU A 31 -3.43 10.16 5.53
CA LEU A 31 -2.06 9.66 5.53
C LEU A 31 -1.78 8.87 4.26
N MET A 32 -0.79 9.29 3.46
CA MET A 32 -0.27 8.52 2.34
C MET A 32 0.95 7.71 2.79
N HIS A 33 0.83 6.38 2.85
CA HIS A 33 1.85 5.49 3.40
C HIS A 33 2.15 4.29 2.49
N ARG A 34 3.41 3.85 2.47
CA ARG A 34 3.86 2.72 1.64
C ARG A 34 3.19 1.44 2.14
N TYR A 35 2.51 0.74 1.25
CA TYR A 35 1.90 -0.55 1.57
C TYR A 35 1.72 -1.39 0.30
N ASN A 36 2.17 -2.65 0.38
CA ASN A 36 2.05 -3.67 -0.67
C ASN A 36 2.37 -5.05 -0.07
N MET A 37 2.29 -6.09 -0.90
CA MET A 37 2.56 -7.49 -0.51
C MET A 37 3.94 -7.68 0.17
N ALA A 38 4.95 -6.91 -0.23
CA ALA A 38 6.31 -6.99 0.32
C ALA A 38 6.51 -6.08 1.56
N HIS A 39 5.93 -4.87 1.56
CA HIS A 39 6.07 -3.89 2.65
C HIS A 39 4.82 -3.89 3.54
N ARG A 40 4.75 -4.86 4.46
CA ARG A 40 3.56 -5.10 5.31
C ARG A 40 3.65 -4.57 6.74
N LYS A 41 4.82 -4.09 7.19
CA LYS A 41 5.04 -3.65 8.58
C LYS A 41 4.10 -2.52 9.05
N ALA A 42 3.50 -1.78 8.11
CA ALA A 42 2.46 -0.79 8.42
C ALA A 42 1.19 -1.40 9.03
N GLN A 43 0.88 -2.68 8.74
CA GLN A 43 -0.26 -3.41 9.31
C GLN A 43 -0.21 -3.47 10.82
N GLU A 44 0.98 -3.64 11.38
CA GLU A 44 1.19 -3.76 12.82
C GLU A 44 1.46 -2.40 13.48
N GLN A 45 2.17 -1.52 12.77
CA GLN A 45 2.78 -0.33 13.40
C GLN A 45 2.03 0.98 13.11
N VAL A 46 1.19 1.04 12.08
CA VAL A 46 0.56 2.31 11.64
C VAL A 46 -0.96 2.17 11.54
N PHE A 47 -1.44 1.09 10.93
CA PHE A 47 -2.86 0.92 10.61
C PHE A 47 -3.80 0.80 11.81
N PRO A 48 -3.42 0.20 12.96
CA PRO A 48 -4.27 0.21 14.14
C PRO A 48 -4.58 1.63 14.61
N MET A 49 -3.58 2.51 14.57
CA MET A 49 -3.75 3.91 14.95
C MET A 49 -4.60 4.67 13.93
N ALA A 50 -4.36 4.46 12.63
CA ALA A 50 -5.16 5.09 11.59
C ALA A 50 -6.66 4.73 11.71
N GLN A 51 -6.97 3.48 12.05
CA GLN A 51 -8.34 3.04 12.34
C GLN A 51 -8.89 3.66 13.62
N GLN A 52 -8.08 3.73 14.68
CA GLN A 52 -8.48 4.34 15.96
C GLN A 52 -8.80 5.83 15.82
N THR A 53 -8.04 6.56 14.99
CA THR A 53 -8.22 8.00 14.75
C THR A 53 -9.19 8.29 13.60
N ASP A 54 -9.73 7.27 12.93
CA ASP A 54 -10.54 7.39 11.71
C ASP A 54 -9.88 8.25 10.60
N ILE A 55 -8.55 8.18 10.50
CA ILE A 55 -7.81 8.88 9.45
C ILE A 55 -7.59 7.90 8.28
N PRO A 56 -8.10 8.19 7.07
CA PRO A 56 -7.96 7.30 5.93
C PRO A 56 -6.50 7.18 5.47
N VAL A 57 -6.08 5.95 5.16
CA VAL A 57 -4.78 5.69 4.54
C VAL A 57 -4.91 5.60 3.02
N VAL A 58 -4.01 6.29 2.33
CA VAL A 58 -3.74 6.13 0.90
C VAL A 58 -2.52 5.25 0.73
N ALA A 59 -2.70 4.03 0.23
CA ALA A 59 -1.62 3.12 -0.09
C ALA A 59 -0.94 3.56 -1.40
N PHE A 60 0.39 3.59 -1.39
CA PHE A 60 1.18 3.83 -2.60
C PHE A 60 2.31 2.82 -2.75
N THR A 61 2.88 2.76 -3.96
CA THR A 61 3.81 1.71 -4.41
C THR A 61 3.23 0.30 -4.31
N CYS A 62 1.94 0.14 -4.59
CA CYS A 62 1.23 -1.15 -4.48
C CYS A 62 1.89 -2.26 -5.30
N THR A 63 2.47 -1.95 -6.46
CA THR A 63 3.21 -2.89 -7.33
C THR A 63 4.70 -2.99 -7.02
N ARG A 64 5.18 -2.27 -6.00
CA ARG A 64 6.61 -2.07 -5.67
C ARG A 64 7.43 -1.68 -6.92
N TRP A 65 7.01 -0.59 -7.58
CA TRP A 65 7.61 -0.10 -8.83
C TRP A 65 7.68 -1.17 -9.94
N GLY A 66 6.73 -2.10 -9.94
CA GLY A 66 6.66 -3.20 -10.90
C GLY A 66 7.45 -4.45 -10.51
N GLN A 67 8.23 -4.44 -9.44
CA GLN A 67 8.99 -5.63 -9.02
C GLN A 67 8.08 -6.82 -8.66
N LEU A 68 6.91 -6.56 -8.06
CA LEU A 68 5.94 -7.62 -7.77
C LEU A 68 5.42 -8.29 -9.06
N LEU A 69 5.50 -7.63 -10.21
CA LEU A 69 5.00 -8.13 -11.50
C LEU A 69 6.05 -8.95 -12.27
N GLN A 70 7.30 -9.01 -11.78
CA GLN A 70 8.41 -9.69 -12.47
C GLN A 70 8.55 -11.17 -12.08
N GLY A 71 7.83 -11.61 -11.04
CA GLY A 71 8.03 -12.93 -10.44
C GLY A 71 9.26 -12.97 -9.54
N HIS A 72 9.50 -14.14 -8.95
CA HIS A 72 10.68 -14.39 -8.13
C HIS A 72 11.18 -15.82 -8.39
N ARG A 73 12.50 -16.02 -8.44
CA ARG A 73 13.11 -17.32 -8.78
C ARG A 73 12.69 -18.51 -7.89
N ASN A 74 12.30 -18.21 -6.65
CA ASN A 74 11.84 -19.20 -5.67
C ASN A 74 10.30 -19.29 -5.58
N TRP A 75 9.58 -18.60 -6.46
CA TRP A 75 8.12 -18.65 -6.54
C TRP A 75 7.68 -19.57 -7.66
N GLN A 76 6.78 -20.50 -7.35
CA GLN A 76 6.27 -21.49 -8.30
C GLN A 76 4.78 -21.26 -8.65
N GLY A 77 4.12 -20.32 -7.97
CA GLY A 77 2.73 -19.96 -8.22
C GLY A 77 2.60 -18.88 -9.30
N GLU A 78 1.37 -18.40 -9.49
CA GLU A 78 1.09 -17.31 -10.41
C GLU A 78 1.76 -16.01 -9.98
N ILE A 79 2.27 -15.26 -10.95
CA ILE A 79 2.83 -13.92 -10.74
C ILE A 79 1.65 -12.96 -10.62
N PRO A 80 1.60 -12.09 -9.58
CA PRO A 80 0.48 -11.19 -9.41
C PRO A 80 0.42 -10.15 -10.53
N THR A 81 -0.79 -9.82 -10.94
CA THR A 81 -1.05 -8.67 -11.82
C THR A 81 -0.98 -7.36 -11.04
N ALA A 82 -1.04 -6.22 -11.74
CA ALA A 82 -1.20 -4.93 -11.09
C ALA A 82 -2.54 -4.88 -10.32
N ALA A 83 -3.60 -5.46 -10.88
CA ALA A 83 -4.90 -5.56 -10.23
C ALA A 83 -4.83 -6.36 -8.91
N ASP A 84 -4.08 -7.47 -8.86
CA ASP A 84 -3.87 -8.22 -7.60
C ASP A 84 -3.17 -7.38 -6.54
N CYS A 85 -2.16 -6.60 -6.94
CA CYS A 85 -1.47 -5.68 -6.04
C CYS A 85 -2.40 -4.64 -5.43
N TYR A 86 -3.31 -4.06 -6.23
CA TYR A 86 -4.30 -3.09 -5.75
C TYR A 86 -5.39 -3.76 -4.90
N ARG A 87 -5.86 -4.95 -5.30
CA ARG A 87 -6.85 -5.73 -4.56
C ARG A 87 -6.31 -6.12 -3.17
N TYR A 88 -5.03 -6.50 -3.09
CA TYR A 88 -4.33 -6.74 -1.82
C TYR A 88 -4.25 -5.48 -0.96
N ALA A 89 -3.84 -4.34 -1.53
CA ALA A 89 -3.78 -3.09 -0.77
C ALA A 89 -5.16 -2.66 -0.22
N LEU A 90 -6.22 -2.78 -1.03
CA LEU A 90 -7.59 -2.44 -0.67
C LEU A 90 -8.27 -3.45 0.27
N HIS A 91 -7.72 -4.67 0.40
CA HIS A 91 -8.21 -5.65 1.38
C HIS A 91 -7.94 -5.19 2.82
N GLN A 92 -6.90 -4.38 3.03
CA GLN A 92 -6.58 -3.83 4.33
C GLN A 92 -7.58 -2.73 4.75
N LYS A 93 -8.29 -2.96 5.86
CA LYS A 93 -9.35 -2.07 6.39
C LYS A 93 -8.93 -0.61 6.60
N ALA A 94 -7.66 -0.36 6.95
CA ALA A 94 -7.16 1.01 7.13
C ALA A 94 -6.98 1.77 5.80
N VAL A 95 -6.80 1.04 4.69
CA VAL A 95 -6.56 1.61 3.37
C VAL A 95 -7.90 1.98 2.74
N ARG A 96 -8.12 3.28 2.55
CA ARG A 96 -9.31 3.80 1.88
C ARG A 96 -9.13 3.90 0.37
N LEU A 97 -7.90 4.11 -0.09
CA LEU A 97 -7.57 4.33 -1.49
C LEU A 97 -6.20 3.72 -1.80
N ALA A 98 -6.09 3.07 -2.95
CA ALA A 98 -4.82 2.62 -3.51
C ALA A 98 -4.47 3.50 -4.72
N LEU A 99 -3.30 4.15 -4.70
CA LEU A 99 -2.83 4.93 -5.83
C LEU A 99 -2.32 4.02 -6.94
N THR A 100 -2.90 4.19 -8.12
CA THR A 100 -2.51 3.50 -9.36
C THR A 100 -1.77 4.46 -10.27
N ALA A 101 -0.88 3.95 -11.13
CA ALA A 101 -0.13 4.75 -12.10
C ALA A 101 0.01 3.98 -13.43
N PRO A 102 -1.11 3.69 -14.13
CA PRO A 102 -1.06 3.03 -15.43
C PRO A 102 -0.41 3.95 -16.48
N GLN A 103 0.41 3.38 -17.35
CA GLN A 103 1.04 4.06 -18.49
C GLN A 103 0.17 4.03 -19.74
N THR A 104 -0.82 3.11 -19.80
CA THR A 104 -1.71 2.93 -20.95
C THR A 104 -3.15 2.77 -20.51
N THR A 105 -4.08 3.03 -21.43
CA THR A 105 -5.52 2.81 -21.20
C THR A 105 -5.81 1.34 -20.87
N ALA A 106 -5.14 0.39 -21.52
CA ALA A 106 -5.32 -1.04 -21.21
C ALA A 106 -4.92 -1.38 -19.75
N GLN A 107 -3.84 -0.78 -19.24
CA GLN A 107 -3.46 -0.93 -17.82
C GLN A 107 -4.46 -0.26 -16.90
N LEU A 108 -5.02 0.89 -17.29
CA LEU A 108 -6.08 1.55 -16.52
C LEU A 108 -7.33 0.67 -16.46
N GLU A 109 -7.77 0.11 -17.58
CA GLU A 109 -8.90 -0.81 -17.66
C GLU A 109 -8.70 -2.07 -16.81
N GLU A 110 -7.49 -2.65 -16.84
CA GLU A 110 -7.11 -3.76 -15.95
C GLU A 110 -7.24 -3.36 -14.47
N ASN A 111 -6.68 -2.21 -14.08
CA ASN A 111 -6.74 -1.73 -12.70
C ASN A 111 -8.18 -1.48 -12.23
N LEU A 112 -9.06 -0.99 -13.10
CA LEU A 112 -10.45 -0.72 -12.78
C LEU A 112 -11.27 -1.99 -12.49
N LYS A 113 -10.85 -3.17 -12.99
CA LYS A 113 -11.50 -4.45 -12.66
C LYS A 113 -11.51 -4.74 -11.16
N VAL A 114 -10.57 -4.18 -10.40
CA VAL A 114 -10.49 -4.31 -8.94
C VAL A 114 -11.75 -3.82 -8.24
N LEU A 115 -12.45 -2.83 -8.80
CA LEU A 115 -13.69 -2.29 -8.23
C LEU A 115 -14.86 -3.30 -8.26
N GLN A 116 -14.79 -4.29 -9.15
CA GLN A 116 -15.81 -5.34 -9.31
C GLN A 116 -15.32 -6.70 -8.79
N ALA A 117 -14.04 -6.80 -8.41
CA ALA A 117 -13.45 -8.04 -7.96
C ALA A 117 -13.98 -8.45 -6.57
N PRO A 118 -14.11 -9.75 -6.28
CA PRO A 118 -14.43 -10.21 -4.93
C PRO A 118 -13.31 -9.82 -3.97
N LYS A 119 -13.68 -9.68 -2.68
CA LYS A 119 -12.69 -9.56 -1.61
C LYS A 119 -11.78 -10.79 -1.61
N LEU A 120 -10.49 -10.57 -1.33
CA LEU A 120 -9.54 -11.66 -1.17
C LEU A 120 -9.98 -12.63 -0.06
N THR A 121 -9.82 -13.92 -0.32
CA THR A 121 -9.93 -14.96 0.72
C THR A 121 -8.69 -14.96 1.61
N ALA A 122 -8.75 -15.66 2.74
CA ALA A 122 -7.60 -15.80 3.64
C ALA A 122 -6.43 -16.52 2.95
N GLU A 123 -6.74 -17.51 2.11
CA GLU A 123 -5.75 -18.27 1.34
C GLU A 123 -5.06 -17.39 0.29
N GLU A 124 -5.82 -16.57 -0.44
CA GLU A 124 -5.24 -15.61 -1.40
C GLU A 124 -4.34 -14.60 -0.68
N VAL A 125 -4.77 -14.08 0.48
CA VAL A 125 -3.93 -13.18 1.30
C VAL A 125 -2.64 -13.88 1.71
N GLU A 126 -2.71 -15.09 2.27
CA GLU A 126 -1.52 -15.84 2.70
C GLU A 126 -0.56 -16.11 1.53
N GLN A 127 -1.10 -16.46 0.35
CA GLN A 127 -0.33 -16.66 -0.88
C GLN A 127 0.44 -15.39 -1.27
N TRP A 128 -0.23 -14.23 -1.27
CA TRP A 128 0.40 -12.95 -1.59
C TRP A 128 1.40 -12.49 -0.55
N GLU A 129 1.18 -12.81 0.72
CA GLU A 129 2.15 -12.53 1.78
C GLU A 129 3.41 -13.40 1.67
N LYS A 130 3.26 -14.68 1.30
CA LYS A 130 4.38 -15.59 1.00
C LYS A 130 5.19 -15.08 -0.20
N TYR A 131 4.51 -14.72 -1.29
CA TYR A 131 5.16 -14.13 -2.47
C TYR A 131 5.88 -12.82 -2.12
N GLY A 132 5.19 -11.92 -1.41
CA GLY A 132 5.72 -10.64 -0.99
C GLY A 132 6.94 -10.76 -0.09
N ALA A 133 6.99 -11.76 0.80
CA ALA A 133 8.16 -12.04 1.64
C ALA A 133 9.40 -12.43 0.80
N LEU A 134 9.21 -13.24 -0.24
CA LEU A 134 10.30 -13.58 -1.18
C LEU A 134 10.82 -12.33 -1.91
N VAL A 135 9.90 -11.48 -2.37
CA VAL A 135 10.23 -10.23 -3.08
C VAL A 135 10.88 -9.21 -2.15
N TYR A 136 10.45 -9.11 -0.89
CA TYR A 136 11.04 -8.24 0.13
C TYR A 136 12.51 -8.61 0.42
N GLY A 137 12.81 -9.91 0.49
CA GLY A 137 14.15 -10.41 0.76
C GLY A 137 14.62 -10.06 2.18
N ASP A 138 15.82 -9.52 2.30
CA ASP A 138 16.43 -9.09 3.57
C ASP A 138 15.98 -7.69 4.03
N GLY A 139 15.13 -7.02 3.25
CA GLY A 139 14.71 -5.65 3.54
C GLY A 139 15.83 -4.61 3.42
N GLN A 140 16.90 -4.91 2.67
CA GLN A 140 17.99 -3.98 2.36
C GLN A 140 17.94 -3.49 0.91
N ASP A 141 16.76 -3.38 0.34
CA ASP A 141 16.58 -2.93 -1.04
C ASP A 141 17.04 -1.46 -1.23
N ARG A 142 17.41 -1.09 -2.45
CA ARG A 142 17.83 0.28 -2.83
C ARG A 142 16.77 1.35 -2.50
N PHE A 143 15.54 0.93 -2.23
CA PHE A 143 14.40 1.78 -1.92
C PHE A 143 14.05 1.83 -0.42
N GLU A 144 14.81 1.16 0.43
CA GLU A 144 14.78 1.35 1.87
C GLU A 144 15.68 2.53 2.22
N THR A 145 15.06 3.59 2.73
CA THR A 145 15.77 4.84 3.04
C THR A 145 16.69 4.59 4.24
N ARG A 146 18.00 4.49 3.97
CA ARG A 146 19.03 4.49 5.00
C ARG A 146 19.31 5.94 5.38
N TRP A 147 18.69 6.39 6.48
CA TRP A 147 19.12 7.63 7.13
C TRP A 147 20.39 7.28 7.91
N LEU A 148 21.55 7.64 7.34
CA LEU A 148 22.83 7.69 8.07
C LEU A 148 22.84 8.93 8.97
#